data_AF-A0A6G1I8B4-F1
#
_entry.id   AF-A0A6G1I8B4-F1
#
_cell.length_a   1.000
_cell.length_b   1.000
_cell.length_c   1.000
_cell.angle_alpha   90.00
_cell.angle_beta   90.00
_cell.angle_gamma   90.00
#
_symmetry.space_group_name_H-M   'P 1'
#
loop_
_entity.id
_entity.type
_entity.pdbx_description
1 polymer ?
#
loop_
_entity_poly.entity_id
_entity_poly.type
_entity_poly.pdbx_seq_one_letter_code
_entity_poly.pdbx_strand_id
1 'polypeptide(L)'
;MSLGGKLDLSRDDDTTKGTTIQDASTPATDTTNSLDHPKGVTGQLRRILLHTLLCVLPMLALSVFFLVLVVPFNTRIPHLDDDDAKGYFQIRNVGIPVLLTLTTVSALLSICLIPSLLTLTSFLHAHDWLRSSEYKDIADLPTPLELALLIRLVNGSLSAYVQTIKHCFIKRNRAPRMLRRAVFFSTLLFLLSLLVVACDLCLHAGSRAVDIPVPGTGGNATDLYGRVLSSDCYGDSNLTLDYDGCQGRRDLDYDEEAKATATDKSALNKIVNVAPHDPLQGFHNVPLSLLVDARAHSSNNIFVATTFGVASYFENIGERCDLNSSVFSWNCEDHHFSGSLADKAVEIPETANILLKDNEVKWVIAAKAVERNGTFSALAPNTTVRVTPDGGTVFTVDHCETAVYRVTYLYEGGRYTVLRATPADEATTRLIIGPAFPGMVPNYPGFGRDILANMIHDESAKGGAVLSVDGLADTWAPLFSKVALSSAVGIVKEAPTDTGPKPLHIVSAIPKAALLLLWALDFLYVLISLALGFAAARNCLSNAGTRDVQARMGTTGALARGFGGNLGMPVARVEDLLPTGEKVGVARTPEGGWGYESVPPQGITGVDGRMA
;
A
#
# COMPACT_ATOMS: atom_id res chain seq x y z
N MET A 1 30.32 24.81 -33.55
CA MET A 1 29.82 26.19 -33.36
C MET A 1 30.68 26.86 -32.30
N SER A 2 31.62 27.66 -32.77
CA SER A 2 32.52 28.50 -31.97
C SER A 2 31.96 29.91 -32.00
N LEU A 3 31.88 30.59 -30.85
CA LEU A 3 31.70 32.03 -30.78
C LEU A 3 32.50 32.55 -29.57
N GLY A 4 33.72 32.98 -29.87
CA GLY A 4 34.45 33.93 -29.04
C GLY A 4 33.96 35.35 -29.31
N GLY A 5 34.07 36.21 -28.32
CA GLY A 5 33.84 37.64 -28.41
C GLY A 5 34.74 38.37 -27.44
N LYS A 6 35.78 39.00 -27.97
CA LYS A 6 36.75 39.91 -27.36
C LYS A 6 36.43 41.30 -27.92
N LEU A 7 36.51 42.36 -27.10
CA LEU A 7 36.58 43.81 -27.42
C LEU A 7 36.02 44.56 -26.20
N ASP A 8 36.53 45.70 -25.72
CA ASP A 8 37.80 46.37 -25.89
C ASP A 8 37.89 47.46 -24.80
N LEU A 9 39.09 48.00 -24.62
CA LEU A 9 39.45 49.09 -23.73
C LEU A 9 38.66 50.40 -24.01
N SER A 10 38.38 51.16 -22.95
CA SER A 10 38.48 52.63 -23.03
C SER A 10 38.99 53.21 -21.72
N ARG A 11 39.98 54.07 -21.89
CA ARG A 11 40.79 54.83 -20.95
C ARG A 11 40.36 56.29 -21.09
N ASP A 12 40.31 57.00 -19.96
CA ASP A 12 40.51 58.46 -19.78
C ASP A 12 40.67 58.62 -18.25
N ASP A 13 41.83 58.96 -17.67
CA ASP A 13 42.49 60.30 -17.61
C ASP A 13 41.45 61.40 -17.32
N ASP A 14 41.59 62.32 -16.37
CA ASP A 14 42.68 62.81 -15.54
C ASP A 14 42.01 63.78 -14.52
N THR A 15 42.54 63.93 -13.30
CA THR A 15 42.76 65.23 -12.63
C THR A 15 43.10 65.07 -11.15
N THR A 16 44.39 65.31 -10.91
CA THR A 16 45.05 65.65 -9.67
C THR A 16 44.52 66.95 -9.05
N LYS A 17 44.35 66.98 -7.73
CA LYS A 17 44.62 68.16 -6.87
C LYS A 17 45.14 67.70 -5.52
N GLY A 18 46.30 68.24 -5.16
CA GLY A 18 47.12 67.78 -4.04
C GLY A 18 46.88 68.47 -2.70
N THR A 19 47.66 67.94 -1.77
CA THR A 19 48.32 68.60 -0.63
C THR A 19 47.44 69.06 0.54
N THR A 20 47.61 68.45 1.71
CA THR A 20 48.26 69.08 2.89
C THR A 20 48.50 68.02 3.97
N ILE A 21 49.75 67.91 4.41
CA ILE A 21 50.18 67.20 5.63
C ILE A 21 50.05 68.20 6.79
N GLN A 22 49.44 67.78 7.90
CA GLN A 22 49.66 68.42 9.19
C GLN A 22 49.58 67.38 10.31
N ASP A 23 50.73 67.12 10.92
CA ASP A 23 50.87 66.48 12.23
C ASP A 23 50.35 67.43 13.32
N ALA A 24 49.57 66.90 14.26
CA ALA A 24 49.45 67.46 15.61
C ALA A 24 49.01 66.37 16.59
N SER A 25 49.87 66.15 17.57
CA SER A 25 49.75 65.22 18.69
C SER A 25 48.85 65.73 19.82
N THR A 26 48.11 64.78 20.44
CA THR A 26 47.57 64.71 21.84
C THR A 26 46.40 65.62 22.28
N PRO A 27 45.60 65.25 23.32
CA PRO A 27 45.42 63.98 24.03
C PRO A 27 43.93 63.53 24.17
N ALA A 28 43.75 62.36 24.80
CA ALA A 28 42.50 61.63 25.02
C ALA A 28 41.27 62.44 25.47
N THR A 29 40.10 62.03 24.96
CA THR A 29 38.84 62.15 25.70
C THR A 29 38.07 60.84 25.56
N ASP A 30 37.86 60.24 26.71
CA ASP A 30 37.17 58.99 26.99
C ASP A 30 35.66 59.16 26.70
N THR A 31 35.14 58.39 25.74
CA THR A 31 33.69 58.23 25.54
C THR A 31 33.38 56.76 25.31
N THR A 32 33.16 56.08 26.44
CA THR A 32 32.13 55.06 26.67
C THR A 32 31.85 54.11 25.51
N ASN A 33 32.52 52.95 25.60
CA ASN A 33 32.23 51.69 24.93
C ASN A 33 30.73 51.34 24.94
N SER A 34 30.04 51.63 23.84
CA SER A 34 28.95 50.79 23.36
C SER A 34 29.60 49.58 22.68
N LEU A 35 29.78 48.49 23.45
CA LEU A 35 30.19 47.17 22.95
C LEU A 35 29.14 46.65 21.96
N ASP A 36 29.20 47.11 20.72
CA ASP A 36 28.51 46.51 19.60
C ASP A 36 29.01 45.06 19.51
N HIS A 37 28.17 44.11 19.91
CA HIS A 37 28.52 42.70 19.81
C HIS A 37 28.83 42.38 18.34
N PRO A 38 30.05 41.93 18.01
CA PRO A 38 30.41 41.64 16.63
C PRO A 38 29.44 40.58 16.10
N LYS A 39 28.77 40.91 14.99
CA LYS A 39 27.84 40.01 14.30
C LYS A 39 28.62 38.78 13.85
N GLY A 40 28.49 37.68 14.59
CA GLY A 40 29.16 36.41 14.29
C GLY A 40 28.82 35.89 12.88
N VAL A 41 29.61 34.94 12.39
CA VAL A 41 29.52 34.37 11.03
C VAL A 41 28.05 34.08 10.64
N THR A 42 27.54 34.81 9.65
CA THR A 42 26.17 34.71 9.16
C THR A 42 26.00 33.49 8.24
N GLY A 43 24.80 32.90 8.19
CA GLY A 43 24.49 31.78 7.29
C GLY A 43 24.65 30.35 7.86
N GLN A 44 25.22 30.18 9.05
CA GLN A 44 25.38 28.83 9.65
C GLN A 44 24.06 28.13 9.96
N LEU A 45 23.00 28.87 10.34
CA LEU A 45 21.67 28.28 10.55
C LEU A 45 21.06 27.73 9.25
N ARG A 46 21.27 28.42 8.12
CA ARG A 46 20.86 27.95 6.79
C ARG A 46 21.60 26.66 6.41
N ARG A 47 22.88 26.55 6.79
CA ARG A 47 23.69 25.35 6.59
C ARG A 47 23.17 24.17 7.42
N ILE A 48 22.84 24.38 8.69
CA ILE A 48 22.20 23.35 9.55
C ILE A 48 20.91 22.87 8.90
N LEU A 49 20.03 23.78 8.51
CA LEU A 49 18.75 23.45 7.87
C LEU A 49 18.95 22.68 6.56
N LEU A 50 19.94 23.07 5.74
CA LEU A 50 20.27 22.36 4.51
C LEU A 50 20.69 20.91 4.77
N HIS A 51 21.62 20.66 5.70
CA HIS A 51 22.05 19.29 6.02
C HIS A 51 20.94 18.47 6.67
N THR A 52 20.10 19.07 7.52
CA THR A 52 18.93 18.38 8.09
C THR A 52 17.93 18.00 7.01
N LEU A 53 17.57 18.91 6.10
CA LEU A 53 16.65 18.61 5.01
C LEU A 53 17.21 17.57 4.03
N LEU A 54 18.50 17.65 3.73
CA LEU A 54 19.19 16.69 2.85
C LEU A 54 19.13 15.26 3.41
N CYS A 55 19.15 15.08 4.74
CA CYS A 55 18.99 13.77 5.35
C CYS A 55 17.52 13.36 5.50
N VAL A 56 16.65 14.28 5.94
CA VAL A 56 15.26 13.96 6.30
C VAL A 56 14.41 13.66 5.06
N LEU A 57 14.46 14.49 4.02
CA LEU A 57 13.57 14.36 2.87
C LEU A 57 13.69 13.01 2.14
N PRO A 58 14.89 12.55 1.73
CA PRO A 58 14.99 11.29 0.98
C PRO A 58 14.69 10.06 1.85
N MET A 59 15.16 10.04 3.11
CA MET A 59 14.92 8.90 4.01
C MET A 59 13.43 8.79 4.40
N LEU A 60 12.76 9.92 4.64
CA LEU A 60 11.33 9.94 4.94
C LEU A 60 10.49 9.48 3.74
N ALA A 61 10.85 9.91 2.52
CA ALA A 61 10.16 9.47 1.31
C ALA A 61 10.25 7.94 1.12
N LEU A 62 11.42 7.34 1.37
CA LEU A 62 11.61 5.89 1.33
C LEU A 62 10.84 5.17 2.45
N SER A 63 10.86 5.71 3.68
CA SER A 63 10.08 5.15 4.79
C SER A 63 8.57 5.13 4.50
N VAL A 64 8.03 6.21 3.93
CA VAL A 64 6.62 6.29 3.53
C VAL A 64 6.32 5.29 2.42
N PHE A 65 7.20 5.18 1.42
CA PHE A 65 7.05 4.22 0.34
C PHE A 65 7.01 2.77 0.84
N PHE A 66 7.94 2.35 1.72
CA PHE A 66 7.92 1.00 2.28
C PHE A 66 6.66 0.73 3.13
N LEU A 67 6.14 1.74 3.83
CA LEU A 67 4.89 1.61 4.58
C LEU A 67 3.68 1.45 3.66
N VAL A 68 3.61 2.23 2.58
CA VAL A 68 2.58 2.10 1.54
C VAL A 68 2.66 0.75 0.83
N LEU A 69 3.83 0.14 0.71
CA LEU A 69 3.93 -1.22 0.18
C LEU A 69 3.37 -2.27 1.15
N VAL A 70 3.62 -2.12 2.45
CA VAL A 70 3.26 -3.14 3.46
C VAL A 70 1.78 -3.12 3.81
N VAL A 71 1.11 -1.95 3.81
CA VAL A 71 -0.26 -1.83 4.32
C VAL A 71 -1.32 -2.20 3.26
N PRO A 72 -1.48 -1.46 2.15
CA PRO A 72 -2.51 -1.73 1.14
C PRO A 72 -2.19 -2.88 0.18
N PHE A 73 -0.91 -3.15 -0.14
CA PHE A 73 -0.54 -4.12 -1.18
C PHE A 73 -0.21 -5.52 -0.65
N ASN A 74 -0.21 -5.70 0.68
CA ASN A 74 0.01 -7.01 1.29
C ASN A 74 -1.28 -7.84 1.24
N THR A 75 -1.31 -8.82 0.34
CA THR A 75 -2.42 -9.77 0.23
C THR A 75 -2.03 -11.09 0.87
N ARG A 76 -2.86 -11.65 1.75
CA ARG A 76 -2.68 -13.05 2.20
C ARG A 76 -3.25 -13.98 1.14
N ILE A 77 -2.42 -14.85 0.58
CA ILE A 77 -2.86 -15.88 -0.36
C ILE A 77 -3.09 -17.20 0.41
N PRO A 78 -4.35 -17.67 0.55
CA PRO A 78 -4.68 -18.81 1.41
C PRO A 78 -4.03 -20.14 1.01
N HIS A 79 -3.70 -20.33 -0.28
CA HIS A 79 -3.09 -21.57 -0.78
C HIS A 79 -1.59 -21.69 -0.54
N LEU A 80 -0.94 -20.65 0.00
CA LEU A 80 0.48 -20.66 0.35
C LEU A 80 0.70 -20.71 1.87
N ASP A 81 -0.33 -20.99 2.68
CA ASP A 81 -0.26 -21.04 4.16
C ASP A 81 0.56 -22.20 4.75
N ASP A 82 1.59 -22.65 4.02
CA ASP A 82 2.66 -23.48 4.57
C ASP A 82 3.50 -22.65 5.56
N ASP A 83 4.15 -23.30 6.54
CA ASP A 83 4.92 -22.62 7.59
C ASP A 83 6.00 -21.66 7.04
N ASP A 84 6.47 -21.90 5.81
CA ASP A 84 7.42 -21.05 5.08
C ASP A 84 6.85 -19.69 4.66
N ALA A 85 5.53 -19.52 4.44
CA ALA A 85 4.96 -18.26 3.98
C ALA A 85 4.72 -17.23 5.09
N LYS A 86 4.70 -17.66 6.36
CA LYS A 86 4.53 -16.76 7.52
C LYS A 86 5.64 -15.71 7.59
N GLY A 87 6.83 -16.01 7.06
CA GLY A 87 8.00 -15.13 7.01
C GLY A 87 7.99 -14.08 5.90
N TYR A 88 7.03 -14.07 4.96
CA TYR A 88 7.10 -13.23 3.75
C TYR A 88 5.88 -12.32 3.57
N PHE A 89 6.11 -11.07 3.14
CA PHE A 89 5.06 -10.22 2.56
C PHE A 89 4.85 -10.64 1.11
N GLN A 90 3.59 -10.78 0.72
CA GLN A 90 3.17 -11.13 -0.64
C GLN A 90 2.59 -9.87 -1.29
N ILE A 91 3.39 -9.22 -2.14
CA ILE A 91 3.03 -7.94 -2.77
C ILE A 91 2.57 -8.20 -4.21
N ARG A 92 1.33 -7.82 -4.51
CA ARG A 92 0.73 -7.91 -5.84
C ARG A 92 1.12 -6.70 -6.70
N ASN A 93 1.30 -6.93 -8.01
CA ASN A 93 1.50 -5.88 -9.04
C ASN A 93 2.78 -5.02 -8.90
N VAL A 94 3.72 -5.43 -8.05
CA VAL A 94 5.04 -4.76 -7.93
C VAL A 94 6.13 -5.76 -8.26
N GLY A 95 6.91 -5.46 -9.29
CA GLY A 95 8.04 -6.29 -9.68
C GLY A 95 9.18 -6.21 -8.66
N ILE A 96 9.78 -7.37 -8.33
CA ILE A 96 10.96 -7.48 -7.46
C ILE A 96 12.08 -6.49 -7.83
N PRO A 97 12.43 -6.27 -9.11
CA PRO A 97 13.51 -5.35 -9.46
C PRO A 97 13.26 -3.91 -9.00
N VAL A 98 12.00 -3.44 -9.05
CA VAL A 98 11.65 -2.08 -8.62
C VAL A 98 11.87 -1.94 -7.12
N LEU A 99 11.40 -2.92 -6.35
CA LEU A 99 11.56 -2.93 -4.90
C LEU A 99 13.05 -2.97 -4.52
N LEU A 100 13.80 -3.91 -5.10
CA LEU A 100 15.23 -4.08 -4.80
C LEU A 100 16.06 -2.86 -5.22
N THR A 101 15.64 -2.14 -6.27
CA THR A 101 16.29 -0.87 -6.64
C THR A 101 16.11 0.17 -5.54
N LEU A 102 14.91 0.27 -4.95
CA LEU A 102 14.61 1.25 -3.90
C LEU A 102 15.30 0.90 -2.58
N THR A 103 15.42 -0.40 -2.24
CA THR A 103 16.20 -0.82 -1.06
C THR A 103 17.69 -0.51 -1.23
N THR A 104 18.24 -0.71 -2.44
CA THR A 104 19.63 -0.33 -2.74
C THR A 104 19.83 1.18 -2.73
N VAL A 105 18.86 1.97 -3.21
CA VAL A 105 18.91 3.44 -3.06
C VAL A 105 18.92 3.84 -1.59
N SER A 106 18.13 3.20 -0.73
CA SER A 106 18.17 3.43 0.72
C SER A 106 19.56 3.12 1.30
N ALA A 107 20.14 1.96 0.96
CA ALA A 107 21.48 1.58 1.40
C ALA A 107 22.55 2.58 0.95
N LEU A 108 22.53 3.04 -0.30
CA LEU A 108 23.44 4.06 -0.81
C LEU A 108 23.29 5.39 -0.07
N LEU A 109 22.05 5.85 0.14
CA LEU A 109 21.79 7.08 0.87
C LEU A 109 22.28 7.00 2.31
N SER A 110 22.10 5.86 3.00
CA SER A 110 22.58 5.67 4.37
C SER A 110 24.08 5.94 4.52
N ILE A 111 24.89 5.57 3.51
CA ILE A 111 26.34 5.81 3.45
C ILE A 111 26.64 7.26 3.05
N CYS A 112 25.99 7.77 2.01
CA CYS A 112 26.24 9.11 1.48
C CYS A 112 25.83 10.23 2.45
N LEU A 113 24.90 9.97 3.37
CA LEU A 113 24.42 10.96 4.34
C LEU A 113 25.29 11.06 5.61
N ILE A 114 26.23 10.13 5.85
CA ILE A 114 27.13 10.16 7.02
C ILE A 114 27.86 11.51 7.14
N PRO A 115 28.49 12.09 6.09
CA PRO A 115 29.19 13.37 6.22
C PRO A 115 28.27 14.54 6.61
N SER A 116 27.02 14.53 6.15
CA SER A 116 26.02 15.53 6.54
C SER A 116 25.67 15.42 8.03
N LEU A 117 25.50 14.20 8.53
CA LEU A 117 25.25 13.94 9.95
C LEU A 117 26.46 14.31 10.82
N LEU A 118 27.68 13.99 10.38
CA LEU A 118 28.92 14.41 11.05
C LEU A 118 29.10 15.93 11.05
N THR A 119 28.64 16.62 10.00
CA THR A 119 28.61 18.08 9.97
C THR A 119 27.66 18.62 11.04
N LEU A 120 26.49 18.00 11.26
CA LEU A 120 25.57 18.39 12.33
C LEU A 120 26.19 18.14 13.72
N THR A 121 26.86 17.01 13.95
CA THR A 121 27.55 16.74 15.22
C THR A 121 28.72 17.69 15.46
N SER A 122 29.34 18.22 14.42
CA SER A 122 30.42 19.22 14.56
C SER A 122 30.00 20.47 15.32
N PHE A 123 28.74 20.90 15.20
CA PHE A 123 28.19 22.03 15.98
C PHE A 123 28.07 21.71 17.46
N LEU A 124 27.78 20.46 17.82
CA LEU A 124 27.74 20.01 19.21
C LEU A 124 29.15 19.97 19.78
N HIS A 125 30.13 19.47 19.02
CA HIS A 125 31.53 19.46 19.43
C HIS A 125 32.11 20.88 19.56
N ALA A 126 31.78 21.79 18.65
CA ALA A 126 32.17 23.19 18.75
C ALA A 126 31.62 23.85 20.02
N HIS A 127 30.38 23.53 20.40
CA HIS A 127 29.78 24.02 21.63
C HIS A 127 30.49 23.46 22.88
N ASP A 128 30.76 22.16 22.92
CA ASP A 128 31.52 21.53 24.01
C ASP A 128 32.94 22.14 24.12
N TRP A 129 33.62 22.35 23.00
CA TRP A 129 34.97 22.92 22.97
C TRP A 129 34.99 24.38 23.44
N LEU A 130 34.02 25.18 23.01
CA LEU A 130 33.84 26.55 23.48
C LEU A 130 33.63 26.58 24.99
N ARG A 131 32.72 25.73 25.49
CA ARG A 131 32.42 25.62 26.91
C ARG A 131 33.66 25.22 27.72
N SER A 132 34.38 24.18 27.33
CA SER A 132 35.58 23.73 28.03
C SER A 132 36.71 24.78 28.00
N SER A 133 36.77 25.60 26.94
CA SER A 133 37.69 26.74 26.87
C SER A 133 37.29 27.87 27.82
N GLU A 134 36.01 28.26 27.85
CA GLU A 134 35.50 29.31 28.74
C GLU A 134 35.65 28.96 30.23
N TYR A 135 35.38 27.70 30.60
CA TYR A 135 35.51 27.22 31.99
C TYR A 135 36.93 26.79 32.37
N LYS A 136 37.92 26.93 31.47
CA LYS A 136 39.32 26.52 31.66
C LYS A 136 39.46 25.06 32.13
N ASP A 137 38.62 24.15 31.62
CA ASP A 137 38.72 22.72 31.90
C ASP A 137 39.86 22.09 31.06
N ILE A 138 41.10 22.28 31.52
CA ILE A 138 42.33 21.85 30.82
C ILE A 138 42.32 20.34 30.52
N ALA A 139 41.67 19.55 31.38
CA ALA A 139 41.58 18.10 31.21
C ALA A 139 40.74 17.70 29.99
N ASP A 140 39.78 18.52 29.58
CA ASP A 140 38.87 18.25 28.47
C ASP A 140 39.26 18.96 27.15
N LEU A 141 40.25 19.86 27.20
CA LEU A 141 40.81 20.48 25.99
C LEU A 141 41.60 19.46 25.15
N PRO A 142 41.49 19.49 23.81
CA PRO A 142 42.26 18.62 22.94
C PRO A 142 43.71 19.09 22.81
N THR A 143 44.64 18.15 22.70
CA THR A 143 45.98 18.43 22.13
C THR A 143 45.88 18.73 20.63
N PRO A 144 46.89 19.34 20.00
CA PRO A 144 46.89 19.58 18.56
C PRO A 144 46.64 18.32 17.72
N LEU A 145 47.21 17.18 18.13
CA LEU A 145 46.97 15.88 17.50
C LEU A 145 45.51 15.42 17.66
N GLU A 146 44.95 15.54 18.86
CA GLU A 146 43.55 15.16 19.13
C GLU A 146 42.56 16.04 18.37
N LEU A 147 42.87 17.33 18.23
CA LEU A 147 42.09 18.26 17.42
C LEU A 147 42.20 17.92 15.93
N ALA A 148 43.40 17.61 15.42
CA ALA A 148 43.59 17.20 14.04
C ALA A 148 42.79 15.91 13.72
N LEU A 149 42.81 14.94 14.64
CA LEU A 149 42.00 13.71 14.53
C LEU A 149 40.50 14.02 14.51
N LEU A 150 40.02 14.91 15.40
CA LEU A 150 38.62 15.32 15.45
C LEU A 150 38.16 15.99 14.15
N ILE A 151 38.95 16.91 13.60
CA ILE A 151 38.65 17.61 12.35
C ILE A 151 38.57 16.61 11.19
N ARG A 152 39.55 15.70 11.08
CA ARG A 152 39.55 14.68 10.03
C ARG A 152 38.38 13.69 10.17
N LEU A 153 38.00 13.35 11.40
CA LEU A 153 36.87 12.48 11.70
C LEU A 153 35.55 13.11 11.27
N VAL A 154 35.31 14.37 11.64
CA VAL A 154 34.09 15.13 11.27
C VAL A 154 33.97 15.30 9.75
N ASN A 155 35.09 15.38 9.03
CA ASN A 155 35.11 15.41 7.57
C ASN A 155 34.92 14.03 6.92
N GLY A 156 34.64 12.96 7.69
CA GLY A 156 34.36 11.63 7.17
C GLY A 156 35.58 10.81 6.76
N SER A 157 36.79 11.14 7.23
CA SER A 157 37.99 10.37 6.90
C SER A 157 38.03 9.02 7.62
N LEU A 158 37.90 7.92 6.87
CA LEU A 158 37.96 6.55 7.40
C LEU A 158 39.31 6.25 8.09
N SER A 159 40.42 6.71 7.50
CA SER A 159 41.75 6.55 8.13
C SER A 159 41.83 7.25 9.49
N ALA A 160 41.22 8.43 9.61
CA ALA A 160 41.20 9.17 10.86
C ALA A 160 40.30 8.50 11.90
N TYR A 161 39.18 7.89 11.48
CA TYR A 161 38.33 7.08 12.37
C TYR A 161 39.12 5.96 13.05
N VAL A 162 39.85 5.15 12.27
CA VAL A 162 40.68 4.06 12.81
C VAL A 162 41.77 4.59 13.74
N GLN A 163 42.46 5.66 13.34
CA GLN A 163 43.50 6.28 14.17
C GLN A 163 42.92 6.82 15.49
N THR A 164 41.73 7.43 15.45
CA THR A 164 41.07 8.00 16.64
C THR A 164 40.61 6.89 17.58
N ILE A 165 40.08 5.77 17.07
CA ILE A 165 39.76 4.60 17.90
C ILE A 165 41.02 4.08 18.59
N LYS A 166 42.11 3.87 17.85
CA LYS A 166 43.38 3.41 18.43
C LYS A 166 43.86 4.38 19.51
N HIS A 167 43.75 5.69 19.28
CA HIS A 167 44.12 6.71 20.26
C HIS A 167 43.24 6.66 21.51
N CYS A 168 41.91 6.51 21.37
CA CYS A 168 40.98 6.52 22.50
C CYS A 168 40.99 5.23 23.33
N PHE A 169 41.24 4.07 22.72
CA PHE A 169 41.07 2.76 23.38
C PHE A 169 42.37 2.00 23.64
N ILE A 170 43.41 2.20 22.82
CA ILE A 170 44.66 1.43 22.94
C ILE A 170 45.72 2.20 23.73
N LYS A 171 45.79 3.53 23.59
CA LYS A 171 46.73 4.34 24.37
C LYS A 171 46.18 4.60 25.77
N ARG A 172 47.03 4.40 26.79
CA ARG A 172 46.71 4.52 28.22
C ARG A 172 46.42 5.97 28.70
N ASN A 173 46.48 6.94 27.79
CA ASN A 173 46.22 8.35 28.11
C ASN A 173 44.71 8.64 28.05
N ARG A 174 44.20 9.39 29.03
CA ARG A 174 42.79 9.80 29.09
C ARG A 174 42.48 10.76 27.92
N ALA A 175 41.89 10.24 26.85
CA ALA A 175 41.39 11.06 25.76
C ALA A 175 40.25 12.01 26.24
N PRO A 176 40.18 13.25 25.71
CA PRO A 176 39.16 14.22 26.09
C PRO A 176 37.75 13.69 25.78
N ARG A 177 36.74 14.12 26.56
CA ARG A 177 35.36 13.63 26.44
C ARG A 177 34.80 13.97 25.06
N MET A 178 35.14 15.14 24.52
CA MET A 178 34.72 15.56 23.18
C MET A 178 35.16 14.56 22.10
N LEU A 179 36.43 14.10 22.14
CA LEU A 179 36.95 13.13 21.15
C LEU A 179 36.27 11.77 21.30
N ARG A 180 36.04 11.31 22.53
CA ARG A 180 35.30 10.06 22.80
C ARG A 180 33.86 10.12 22.31
N ARG A 181 33.16 11.25 22.51
CA ARG A 181 31.81 11.49 21.98
C ARG A 181 31.81 11.47 20.44
N ALA A 182 32.80 12.09 19.80
CA ALA A 182 32.91 12.11 18.34
C ALA A 182 33.10 10.69 17.76
N VAL A 183 33.97 9.88 18.38
CA VAL A 183 34.15 8.47 18.02
C VAL A 183 32.87 7.67 18.25
N PHE A 184 32.18 7.90 19.36
CA PHE A 184 30.91 7.23 19.67
C PHE A 184 29.85 7.53 18.60
N PHE A 185 29.60 8.81 18.29
CA PHE A 185 28.63 9.19 17.26
C PHE A 185 29.01 8.66 15.89
N SER A 186 30.29 8.75 15.50
CA SER A 186 30.76 8.23 14.22
C SER A 186 30.56 6.72 14.12
N THR A 187 30.90 5.98 15.18
CA THR A 187 30.70 4.52 15.25
C THR A 187 29.23 4.15 15.15
N LEU A 188 28.35 4.87 15.86
CA LEU A 188 26.91 4.67 15.80
C LEU A 188 26.37 4.85 14.37
N LEU A 189 26.79 5.91 13.68
CA LEU A 189 26.37 6.18 12.29
C LEU A 189 26.90 5.13 11.31
N PHE A 190 28.15 4.69 11.45
CA PHE A 190 28.71 3.62 10.62
C PHE A 190 27.99 2.28 10.85
N LEU A 191 27.71 1.92 12.11
CA LEU A 191 26.96 0.71 12.43
C LEU A 191 25.53 0.76 11.89
N LEU A 192 24.88 1.91 12.00
CA LEU A 192 23.54 2.11 11.45
C LEU A 192 23.53 1.93 9.93
N SER A 193 24.51 2.51 9.22
CA SER A 193 24.66 2.33 7.76
C SER A 193 24.92 0.87 7.40
N LEU A 194 25.77 0.19 8.17
CA LEU A 194 26.08 -1.22 7.95
C LEU A 194 24.84 -2.11 8.13
N LEU A 195 23.98 -1.80 9.10
CA LEU A 195 22.72 -2.51 9.30
C LEU A 195 21.75 -2.31 8.15
N VAL A 196 21.65 -1.09 7.59
CA VAL A 196 20.83 -0.83 6.40
C VAL A 196 21.34 -1.63 5.20
N VAL A 197 22.66 -1.63 4.95
CA VAL A 197 23.29 -2.43 3.90
C VAL A 197 23.07 -3.93 4.11
N ALA A 198 23.15 -4.42 5.35
CA ALA A 198 22.88 -5.81 5.66
C ALA A 198 21.41 -6.18 5.39
N CYS A 199 20.46 -5.29 5.71
CA CYS A 199 19.05 -5.50 5.39
C CYS A 199 18.82 -5.52 3.87
N ASP A 200 19.43 -4.62 3.11
CA ASP A 200 19.38 -4.62 1.65
C ASP A 200 19.90 -5.96 1.09
N LEU A 201 21.07 -6.42 1.55
CA LEU A 201 21.62 -7.70 1.14
C LEU A 201 20.70 -8.89 1.48
N CYS A 202 20.10 -8.88 2.68
CA CYS A 202 19.12 -9.90 3.07
C CYS A 202 17.86 -9.85 2.20
N LEU A 203 17.42 -8.68 1.77
CA LEU A 203 16.28 -8.53 0.86
C LEU A 203 16.63 -9.02 -0.54
N HIS A 204 17.81 -8.71 -1.08
CA HIS A 204 18.29 -9.26 -2.36
C HIS A 204 18.42 -10.78 -2.31
N ALA A 205 18.95 -11.33 -1.22
CA ALA A 205 19.13 -12.77 -1.07
C ALA A 205 17.81 -13.53 -0.81
N GLY A 206 16.87 -12.91 -0.10
CA GLY A 206 15.63 -13.57 0.34
C GLY A 206 14.40 -13.27 -0.52
N SER A 207 14.42 -12.25 -1.39
CA SER A 207 13.28 -11.94 -2.24
C SER A 207 13.18 -12.95 -3.38
N ARG A 208 11.98 -13.49 -3.60
CA ARG A 208 11.71 -14.46 -4.67
C ARG A 208 10.40 -14.16 -5.37
N ALA A 209 10.39 -14.39 -6.68
CA ALA A 209 9.16 -14.37 -7.45
C ALA A 209 8.43 -15.66 -7.12
N VAL A 210 7.25 -15.52 -6.51
CA VAL A 210 6.35 -16.64 -6.37
C VAL A 210 5.41 -16.56 -7.54
N ASP A 211 5.62 -17.50 -8.45
CA ASP A 211 4.67 -17.80 -9.49
C ASP A 211 3.45 -18.37 -8.80
N ILE A 212 2.40 -17.56 -8.70
CA ILE A 212 1.09 -18.14 -8.42
C ILE A 212 0.70 -18.82 -9.72
N PRO A 213 0.55 -20.15 -9.74
CA PRO A 213 -0.15 -20.77 -10.84
C PRO A 213 -1.54 -20.14 -10.81
N VAL A 214 -1.82 -19.19 -11.70
CA VAL A 214 -3.19 -19.11 -12.19
C VAL A 214 -3.38 -20.45 -12.86
N PRO A 215 -4.31 -21.28 -12.37
CA PRO A 215 -4.43 -22.65 -12.84
C PRO A 215 -4.69 -22.65 -14.35
N GLY A 216 -3.62 -22.85 -15.12
CA GLY A 216 -3.69 -23.45 -16.43
C GLY A 216 -3.94 -24.93 -16.19
N THR A 217 -5.19 -25.31 -16.46
CA THR A 217 -5.74 -26.66 -16.64
C THR A 217 -4.78 -27.83 -16.44
N GLY A 218 -5.01 -28.61 -15.38
CA GLY A 218 -4.70 -30.04 -15.37
C GLY A 218 -5.76 -30.87 -16.11
N GLY A 219 -6.81 -30.23 -16.65
CA GLY A 219 -7.77 -30.87 -17.55
C GLY A 219 -7.15 -31.18 -18.91
N ASN A 220 -7.51 -32.31 -19.49
CA ASN A 220 -7.19 -32.60 -20.88
C ASN A 220 -7.96 -31.61 -21.77
N ALA A 221 -7.39 -31.21 -22.91
CA ALA A 221 -8.10 -30.39 -23.91
C ALA A 221 -9.40 -31.04 -24.43
N THR A 222 -9.57 -32.35 -24.17
CA THR A 222 -10.76 -33.15 -24.47
C THR A 222 -11.82 -33.11 -23.36
N ASP A 223 -11.52 -32.57 -22.19
CA ASP A 223 -12.47 -32.51 -21.08
C ASP A 223 -13.46 -31.37 -21.33
N LEU A 224 -14.73 -31.72 -21.48
CA LEU A 224 -15.81 -30.83 -21.88
C LEU A 224 -16.58 -30.29 -20.67
N TYR A 225 -15.86 -29.67 -19.72
CA TYR A 225 -16.47 -29.17 -18.49
C TYR A 225 -17.06 -27.77 -18.59
N GLY A 226 -16.76 -27.01 -19.65
CA GLY A 226 -17.37 -25.71 -19.90
C GLY A 226 -18.76 -25.83 -20.50
N ARG A 227 -19.45 -24.69 -20.59
CA ARG A 227 -20.73 -24.54 -21.27
C ARG A 227 -20.71 -23.29 -22.14
N VAL A 228 -21.12 -23.44 -23.39
CA VAL A 228 -21.27 -22.33 -24.35
C VAL A 228 -22.61 -22.45 -25.05
N LEU A 229 -23.14 -21.34 -25.56
CA LEU A 229 -24.32 -21.40 -26.42
C LEU A 229 -23.99 -22.22 -27.67
N SER A 230 -24.96 -23.01 -28.13
CA SER A 230 -24.85 -23.71 -29.40
C SER A 230 -24.53 -22.72 -30.53
N SER A 231 -23.70 -23.13 -31.49
CA SER A 231 -23.46 -22.36 -32.74
C SER A 231 -24.75 -21.99 -33.45
N ASP A 232 -25.77 -22.84 -33.33
CA ASP A 232 -27.09 -22.69 -33.94
C ASP A 232 -27.88 -21.51 -33.31
N CYS A 233 -27.41 -20.98 -32.18
CA CYS A 233 -27.98 -19.81 -31.50
C CYS A 233 -27.34 -18.48 -31.92
N TYR A 234 -26.20 -18.51 -32.64
CA TYR A 234 -25.49 -17.32 -33.11
C TYR A 234 -25.80 -17.12 -34.60
N GLY A 235 -26.89 -16.43 -34.96
CA GLY A 235 -27.25 -16.33 -36.38
C GLY A 235 -28.24 -15.24 -36.78
N ASP A 236 -29.37 -15.08 -36.08
CA ASP A 236 -30.42 -14.17 -36.56
C ASP A 236 -30.64 -12.98 -35.62
N SER A 237 -30.22 -11.81 -36.10
CA SER A 237 -30.58 -10.51 -35.51
C SER A 237 -32.04 -10.10 -35.81
N ASN A 238 -32.72 -10.84 -36.69
CA ASN A 238 -34.15 -10.72 -36.96
C ASN A 238 -34.85 -12.03 -36.57
N LEU A 239 -35.09 -12.18 -35.27
CA LEU A 239 -35.80 -13.30 -34.66
C LEU A 239 -37.29 -13.30 -35.04
N THR A 240 -37.59 -13.72 -36.25
CA THR A 240 -38.90 -14.27 -36.56
C THR A 240 -38.98 -15.68 -36.00
N LEU A 241 -40.01 -15.90 -35.19
CA LEU A 241 -40.32 -17.10 -34.41
C LEU A 241 -40.70 -18.27 -35.30
N ASP A 242 -39.76 -18.78 -36.09
CA ASP A 242 -39.96 -20.05 -36.76
C ASP A 242 -39.02 -21.12 -36.20
N TYR A 243 -39.60 -22.30 -36.14
CA TYR A 243 -39.22 -23.47 -35.37
C TYR A 243 -37.72 -23.85 -35.50
N ASP A 244 -37.16 -24.41 -34.41
CA ASP A 244 -36.03 -25.38 -34.38
C ASP A 244 -34.61 -24.94 -33.95
N GLY A 245 -34.32 -23.66 -33.71
CA GLY A 245 -32.96 -23.22 -33.33
C GLY A 245 -32.69 -23.11 -31.83
N CYS A 246 -33.07 -21.97 -31.22
CA CYS A 246 -32.74 -21.66 -29.82
C CYS A 246 -33.76 -20.75 -29.09
N GLN A 247 -34.54 -19.91 -29.78
CA GLN A 247 -35.56 -19.04 -29.16
C GLN A 247 -36.98 -19.64 -29.14
N GLY A 248 -37.24 -20.72 -29.87
CA GLY A 248 -38.57 -21.31 -30.05
C GLY A 248 -38.82 -22.63 -29.31
N ARG A 249 -37.90 -23.04 -28.41
CA ARG A 249 -38.02 -24.28 -27.62
C ARG A 249 -39.16 -24.15 -26.62
N ARG A 250 -40.36 -24.51 -27.07
CA ARG A 250 -41.59 -24.62 -26.25
C ARG A 250 -41.70 -25.98 -25.55
N ASP A 251 -40.76 -26.87 -25.83
CA ASP A 251 -40.64 -28.22 -25.30
C ASP A 251 -39.82 -28.28 -24.00
N LEU A 252 -39.36 -27.14 -23.45
CA LEU A 252 -38.54 -27.13 -22.24
C LEU A 252 -39.28 -27.69 -21.01
N ASP A 253 -40.59 -27.51 -20.94
CA ASP A 253 -41.44 -28.18 -19.93
C ASP A 253 -41.58 -29.70 -20.16
N TYR A 254 -41.11 -30.23 -21.29
CA TYR A 254 -40.99 -31.67 -21.58
C TYR A 254 -39.54 -32.14 -21.62
N ASP A 255 -38.58 -31.21 -21.49
CA ASP A 255 -37.16 -31.51 -21.46
C ASP A 255 -36.79 -32.11 -20.10
N GLU A 256 -36.63 -33.43 -20.10
CA GLU A 256 -36.21 -34.19 -18.92
C GLU A 256 -34.87 -33.69 -18.37
N GLU A 257 -33.98 -33.15 -19.21
CA GLU A 257 -32.68 -32.64 -18.78
C GLU A 257 -32.79 -31.29 -18.06
N ALA A 258 -33.64 -30.38 -18.54
CA ALA A 258 -33.90 -29.11 -17.86
C ALA A 258 -34.53 -29.33 -16.48
N LYS A 259 -35.50 -30.25 -16.38
CA LYS A 259 -36.12 -30.65 -15.11
C LYS A 259 -35.14 -31.37 -14.19
N ALA A 260 -34.33 -32.28 -14.74
CA ALA A 260 -33.32 -33.00 -13.97
C ALA A 260 -32.26 -32.04 -13.45
N THR A 261 -31.83 -31.04 -14.22
CA THR A 261 -30.88 -30.02 -13.77
C THR A 261 -31.46 -29.16 -12.66
N ALA A 262 -32.70 -28.68 -12.82
CA ALA A 262 -33.38 -27.89 -11.80
C ALA A 262 -33.49 -28.67 -10.47
N THR A 263 -33.81 -29.96 -10.56
CA THR A 263 -34.01 -30.84 -9.39
C THR A 263 -32.75 -31.57 -8.90
N ASP A 264 -31.55 -31.17 -9.36
CA ASP A 264 -30.25 -31.79 -9.02
C ASP A 264 -30.14 -33.30 -9.33
N LYS A 265 -30.91 -33.78 -10.31
CA LYS A 265 -30.92 -35.18 -10.78
C LYS A 265 -30.18 -35.40 -12.10
N SER A 266 -29.74 -34.33 -12.77
CA SER A 266 -29.03 -34.45 -14.04
C SER A 266 -27.66 -35.11 -13.84
N ALA A 267 -27.30 -35.99 -14.78
CA ALA A 267 -25.98 -36.60 -14.86
C ALA A 267 -24.96 -35.73 -15.62
N LEU A 268 -25.42 -34.69 -16.32
CA LEU A 268 -24.59 -33.83 -17.17
C LEU A 268 -24.40 -32.43 -16.58
N ASN A 269 -25.47 -31.85 -16.05
CA ASN A 269 -25.50 -30.46 -15.63
C ASN A 269 -25.79 -30.35 -14.14
N LYS A 270 -25.10 -29.42 -13.50
CA LYS A 270 -25.30 -29.06 -12.10
C LYS A 270 -25.30 -27.55 -11.99
N ILE A 271 -26.12 -27.02 -11.10
CA ILE A 271 -26.09 -25.60 -10.77
C ILE A 271 -25.47 -25.43 -9.39
N VAL A 272 -24.50 -24.54 -9.29
CA VAL A 272 -23.78 -24.26 -8.04
C VAL A 272 -23.84 -22.77 -7.74
N ASN A 273 -24.13 -22.42 -6.49
CA ASN A 273 -24.12 -21.04 -6.03
C ASN A 273 -22.72 -20.71 -5.51
N VAL A 274 -22.10 -19.65 -6.05
CA VAL A 274 -20.76 -19.22 -5.68
C VAL A 274 -20.81 -17.74 -5.30
N ALA A 275 -20.20 -17.39 -4.18
CA ALA A 275 -19.98 -15.99 -3.83
C ALA A 275 -18.86 -15.43 -4.73
N PRO A 276 -19.12 -14.41 -5.57
CA PRO A 276 -18.10 -13.83 -6.42
C PRO A 276 -17.02 -13.12 -5.57
N HIS A 277 -15.75 -13.22 -5.98
CA HIS A 277 -14.64 -12.60 -5.24
C HIS A 277 -14.64 -11.07 -5.36
N ASP A 278 -14.98 -10.59 -6.56
CA ASP A 278 -15.17 -9.18 -6.87
C ASP A 278 -16.68 -8.89 -6.99
N PRO A 279 -17.16 -7.69 -6.60
CA PRO A 279 -18.54 -7.29 -6.84
C PRO A 279 -18.90 -7.43 -8.32
N LEU A 280 -20.10 -7.95 -8.60
CA LEU A 280 -20.61 -8.02 -9.96
C LEU A 280 -20.73 -6.61 -10.53
N GLN A 281 -20.15 -6.38 -11.70
CA GLN A 281 -20.02 -5.05 -12.28
C GLN A 281 -21.39 -4.42 -12.48
N GLY A 282 -21.69 -3.38 -11.70
CA GLY A 282 -22.95 -2.63 -11.81
C GLY A 282 -24.18 -3.35 -11.27
N PHE A 283 -24.02 -4.42 -10.48
CA PHE A 283 -25.13 -5.21 -9.94
C PHE A 283 -25.00 -5.46 -8.44
N HIS A 284 -26.05 -6.00 -7.81
CA HIS A 284 -26.12 -6.27 -6.37
C HIS A 284 -25.04 -7.26 -5.89
N ASN A 285 -24.70 -7.18 -4.60
CA ASN A 285 -23.76 -8.09 -3.94
C ASN A 285 -24.44 -9.41 -3.55
N VAL A 286 -24.87 -10.18 -4.54
CA VAL A 286 -25.63 -11.45 -4.40
C VAL A 286 -24.82 -12.65 -4.90
N PRO A 287 -25.13 -13.88 -4.43
CA PRO A 287 -24.48 -15.09 -4.96
C PRO A 287 -24.79 -15.28 -6.44
N LEU A 288 -23.79 -15.79 -7.18
CA LEU A 288 -23.90 -16.09 -8.60
C LEU A 288 -24.13 -17.60 -8.78
N SER A 289 -25.25 -17.97 -9.42
CA SER A 289 -25.56 -19.37 -9.78
C SER A 289 -24.86 -19.72 -11.09
N LEU A 290 -24.00 -20.73 -11.10
CA LEU A 290 -23.21 -21.16 -12.25
C LEU A 290 -23.73 -22.48 -12.81
N LEU A 291 -23.78 -22.60 -14.14
CA LEU A 291 -24.05 -23.87 -14.81
C LEU A 291 -22.74 -24.63 -14.99
N VAL A 292 -22.59 -25.79 -14.40
CA VAL A 292 -21.33 -26.55 -14.42
C VAL A 292 -21.59 -28.01 -14.78
N ASP A 293 -20.52 -28.72 -15.13
CA ASP A 293 -20.61 -30.14 -15.43
C ASP A 293 -20.78 -30.98 -14.15
N ALA A 294 -21.80 -31.84 -14.12
CA ALA A 294 -22.07 -32.73 -12.99
C ALA A 294 -21.05 -33.88 -12.85
N ARG A 295 -20.22 -34.11 -13.87
CA ARG A 295 -19.17 -35.15 -13.89
C ARG A 295 -17.81 -34.61 -13.43
N ALA A 296 -17.69 -33.30 -13.22
CA ALA A 296 -16.45 -32.65 -12.76
C ALA A 296 -16.03 -33.10 -11.34
N HIS A 297 -16.89 -33.80 -10.60
CA HIS A 297 -16.75 -34.17 -9.19
C HIS A 297 -15.65 -35.20 -8.86
N SER A 298 -14.85 -35.67 -9.83
CA SER A 298 -13.69 -36.54 -9.53
C SER A 298 -12.57 -35.76 -8.83
N SER A 299 -12.13 -36.27 -7.67
CA SER A 299 -11.44 -35.54 -6.60
C SER A 299 -10.03 -34.99 -6.88
N ASN A 300 -9.49 -35.11 -8.09
CA ASN A 300 -8.15 -34.62 -8.45
C ASN A 300 -8.13 -33.67 -9.65
N ASN A 301 -9.28 -33.27 -10.19
CA ASN A 301 -9.31 -32.40 -11.36
C ASN A 301 -9.18 -30.94 -10.94
N ILE A 302 -8.22 -30.25 -11.56
CA ILE A 302 -8.08 -28.80 -11.50
C ILE A 302 -8.22 -28.26 -12.92
N PHE A 303 -9.23 -27.46 -13.17
CA PHE A 303 -9.47 -26.91 -14.50
C PHE A 303 -10.09 -25.52 -14.45
N VAL A 304 -9.89 -24.79 -15.54
CA VAL A 304 -10.58 -23.54 -15.83
C VAL A 304 -11.52 -23.78 -16.98
N ALA A 305 -12.74 -23.28 -16.84
CA ALA A 305 -13.77 -23.41 -17.87
C ALA A 305 -14.62 -22.14 -17.93
N THR A 306 -15.23 -21.93 -19.09
CA THR A 306 -16.20 -20.86 -19.30
C THR A 306 -17.62 -21.41 -19.21
N THR A 307 -18.53 -20.64 -18.62
CA THR A 307 -19.96 -20.97 -18.52
C THR A 307 -20.82 -19.71 -18.44
N PHE A 308 -22.12 -19.87 -18.26
CA PHE A 308 -23.06 -18.81 -17.91
C PHE A 308 -23.38 -18.84 -16.42
N GLY A 309 -23.52 -17.64 -15.85
CA GLY A 309 -24.01 -17.44 -14.50
C GLY A 309 -25.23 -16.52 -14.49
N VAL A 310 -26.15 -16.78 -13.57
CA VAL A 310 -27.33 -15.95 -13.32
C VAL A 310 -27.28 -15.47 -11.87
N ALA A 311 -27.43 -14.16 -11.68
CA ALA A 311 -27.57 -13.54 -10.37
C ALA A 311 -28.95 -12.89 -10.30
N SER A 312 -29.67 -13.11 -9.20
CA SER A 312 -30.98 -12.50 -8.98
C SER A 312 -30.98 -11.80 -7.62
N TYR A 313 -31.67 -10.66 -7.56
CA TYR A 313 -31.87 -9.86 -6.37
C TYR A 313 -33.36 -9.57 -6.23
N PHE A 314 -33.92 -9.88 -5.06
CA PHE A 314 -35.34 -9.72 -4.77
C PHE A 314 -35.48 -8.66 -3.66
N GLU A 315 -36.39 -7.71 -3.85
CA GLU A 315 -36.75 -6.67 -2.89
C GLU A 315 -38.25 -6.73 -2.64
N ASN A 316 -38.66 -6.80 -1.38
CA ASN A 316 -40.08 -6.84 -1.07
C ASN A 316 -40.77 -5.50 -1.33
N ILE A 317 -41.88 -5.52 -2.07
CA ILE A 317 -42.65 -4.32 -2.41
C ILE A 317 -44.09 -4.36 -1.91
N GLY A 318 -44.44 -5.29 -1.02
CA GLY A 318 -45.83 -5.52 -0.64
C GLY A 318 -46.50 -4.34 0.08
N GLU A 319 -45.75 -3.40 0.64
CA GLU A 319 -46.30 -2.13 1.15
C GLU A 319 -46.83 -1.20 0.06
N ARG A 320 -46.34 -1.35 -1.18
CA ARG A 320 -46.77 -0.59 -2.36
C ARG A 320 -47.92 -1.28 -3.11
N CYS A 321 -48.44 -2.38 -2.54
CA CYS A 321 -49.45 -3.21 -3.16
C CYS A 321 -50.65 -3.44 -2.22
N ASP A 322 -51.84 -3.52 -2.79
CA ASP A 322 -53.05 -3.90 -2.04
C ASP A 322 -53.10 -5.42 -1.86
N LEU A 323 -52.52 -5.93 -0.77
CA LEU A 323 -52.46 -7.36 -0.47
C LEU A 323 -53.65 -7.87 0.34
N ASN A 324 -54.32 -8.92 -0.13
CA ASN A 324 -55.38 -9.63 0.59
C ASN A 324 -54.97 -11.07 0.92
N SER A 325 -54.80 -11.35 2.21
CA SER A 325 -54.36 -12.66 2.72
C SER A 325 -55.41 -13.76 2.68
N SER A 326 -56.71 -13.41 2.63
CA SER A 326 -57.81 -14.40 2.64
C SER A 326 -57.96 -15.16 1.33
N VAL A 327 -57.61 -14.52 0.22
CA VAL A 327 -57.70 -15.06 -1.15
C VAL A 327 -56.36 -14.99 -1.88
N PHE A 328 -55.29 -14.63 -1.16
CA PHE A 328 -53.93 -14.43 -1.69
C PHE A 328 -53.91 -13.61 -2.98
N SER A 329 -54.61 -12.46 -2.97
CA SER A 329 -54.67 -11.55 -4.11
C SER A 329 -53.84 -10.29 -3.88
N TRP A 330 -53.38 -9.69 -4.97
CA TRP A 330 -52.62 -8.44 -4.96
C TRP A 330 -53.06 -7.52 -6.09
N ASN A 331 -52.84 -6.23 -5.88
CA ASN A 331 -52.89 -5.21 -6.92
C ASN A 331 -51.74 -4.22 -6.69
N CYS A 332 -50.79 -4.17 -7.62
CA CYS A 332 -49.65 -3.24 -7.61
C CYS A 332 -49.74 -2.33 -8.84
N GLU A 333 -50.37 -1.17 -8.68
CA GLU A 333 -50.66 -0.26 -9.81
C GLU A 333 -49.38 0.22 -10.52
N ASP A 334 -48.35 0.57 -9.75
CA ASP A 334 -47.05 1.08 -10.25
C ASP A 334 -46.33 0.09 -11.17
N HIS A 335 -46.63 -1.20 -11.04
CA HIS A 335 -46.00 -2.29 -11.79
C HIS A 335 -46.94 -2.96 -12.79
N HIS A 336 -48.17 -2.45 -12.96
CA HIS A 336 -49.23 -3.07 -13.77
C HIS A 336 -49.40 -4.58 -13.50
N PHE A 337 -49.26 -4.98 -12.23
CA PHE A 337 -49.25 -6.37 -11.82
C PHE A 337 -50.31 -6.63 -10.75
N SER A 338 -51.32 -7.41 -11.13
CA SER A 338 -52.44 -7.78 -10.26
C SER A 338 -52.83 -9.24 -10.51
N GLY A 339 -53.28 -9.94 -9.48
CA GLY A 339 -53.69 -11.34 -9.62
C GLY A 339 -54.12 -12.00 -8.31
N SER A 340 -54.27 -13.32 -8.35
CA SER A 340 -54.54 -14.16 -7.18
C SER A 340 -53.81 -15.50 -7.27
N LEU A 341 -53.30 -15.96 -6.13
CA LEU A 341 -52.64 -17.25 -5.94
C LEU A 341 -53.62 -18.32 -5.42
N ALA A 342 -54.93 -18.22 -5.67
CA ALA A 342 -55.92 -19.17 -5.12
C ALA A 342 -55.49 -20.64 -5.31
N ASP A 343 -55.18 -21.04 -6.55
CA ASP A 343 -54.80 -22.41 -6.91
C ASP A 343 -53.31 -22.56 -7.28
N LYS A 344 -52.50 -21.52 -7.07
CA LYS A 344 -51.08 -21.48 -7.47
C LYS A 344 -50.19 -21.07 -6.31
N ALA A 345 -48.93 -21.45 -6.35
CA ALA A 345 -47.95 -21.03 -5.35
C ALA A 345 -47.09 -19.83 -5.82
N VAL A 346 -46.90 -19.68 -7.13
CA VAL A 346 -46.08 -18.61 -7.73
C VAL A 346 -46.77 -18.08 -8.99
N GLU A 347 -46.79 -16.76 -9.16
CA GLU A 347 -47.19 -16.06 -10.37
C GLU A 347 -46.09 -15.09 -10.81
N ILE A 348 -45.75 -15.18 -12.10
CA ILE A 348 -44.78 -14.33 -12.79
C ILE A 348 -45.57 -13.59 -13.88
N PRO A 349 -45.38 -12.27 -14.06
CA PRO A 349 -46.11 -11.50 -15.06
C PRO A 349 -45.80 -11.95 -16.47
N GLU A 350 -46.72 -11.64 -17.38
CA GLU A 350 -46.44 -11.73 -18.81
C GLU A 350 -45.39 -10.70 -19.24
N THR A 351 -44.78 -10.95 -20.39
CA THR A 351 -43.64 -10.17 -20.92
C THR A 351 -43.89 -8.68 -21.10
N ALA A 352 -45.16 -8.26 -21.25
CA ALA A 352 -45.50 -6.84 -21.32
C ALA A 352 -45.04 -6.04 -20.08
N ASN A 353 -44.86 -6.71 -18.94
CA ASN A 353 -44.45 -6.10 -17.68
C ASN A 353 -43.01 -6.50 -17.26
N ILE A 354 -42.21 -7.01 -18.20
CA ILE A 354 -40.81 -7.38 -17.99
C ILE A 354 -39.94 -6.41 -18.78
N LEU A 355 -39.02 -5.73 -18.10
CA LEU A 355 -38.08 -4.81 -18.71
C LEU A 355 -36.71 -5.49 -18.85
N LEU A 356 -36.36 -5.89 -20.07
CA LEU A 356 -35.01 -6.33 -20.43
C LEU A 356 -34.22 -5.15 -20.98
N LYS A 357 -33.03 -4.90 -20.42
CA LYS A 357 -32.08 -3.92 -20.93
C LYS A 357 -30.66 -4.46 -20.73
N ASP A 358 -29.87 -4.50 -21.80
CA ASP A 358 -28.51 -5.04 -21.77
C ASP A 358 -28.49 -6.46 -21.18
N ASN A 359 -27.81 -6.67 -20.05
CA ASN A 359 -27.72 -7.98 -19.39
C ASN A 359 -28.69 -8.18 -18.23
N GLU A 360 -29.57 -7.20 -17.96
CA GLU A 360 -30.41 -7.12 -16.77
C GLU A 360 -31.90 -7.16 -17.15
N VAL A 361 -32.67 -7.89 -16.35
CA VAL A 361 -34.12 -8.00 -16.44
C VAL A 361 -34.75 -7.56 -15.14
N LYS A 362 -35.64 -6.57 -15.22
CA LYS A 362 -36.47 -6.10 -14.10
C LYS A 362 -37.88 -6.61 -14.25
N TRP A 363 -38.41 -7.19 -13.18
CA TRP A 363 -39.71 -7.84 -13.16
C TRP A 363 -40.28 -7.88 -11.73
N VAL A 364 -41.44 -8.50 -11.55
CA VAL A 364 -42.11 -8.66 -10.25
C VAL A 364 -42.61 -10.09 -10.09
N ILE A 365 -42.68 -10.59 -8.87
CA ILE A 365 -43.18 -11.94 -8.57
C ILE A 365 -44.19 -11.87 -7.43
N ALA A 366 -45.26 -12.66 -7.51
CA ALA A 366 -46.12 -12.94 -6.38
C ALA A 366 -45.97 -14.41 -6.00
N ALA A 367 -45.66 -14.68 -4.73
CA ALA A 367 -45.44 -16.04 -4.27
C ALA A 367 -45.97 -16.26 -2.86
N LYS A 368 -46.44 -17.48 -2.61
CA LYS A 368 -46.83 -17.97 -1.30
C LYS A 368 -46.04 -19.22 -0.95
N ALA A 369 -45.60 -19.29 0.30
CA ALA A 369 -44.97 -20.47 0.87
C ALA A 369 -45.78 -20.95 2.08
N VAL A 370 -45.90 -22.26 2.20
CA VAL A 370 -46.61 -22.92 3.30
C VAL A 370 -45.59 -23.70 4.11
N GLU A 371 -45.59 -23.57 5.42
CA GLU A 371 -44.75 -24.35 6.33
C GLU A 371 -45.63 -25.08 7.35
N ARG A 372 -45.20 -26.26 7.79
CA ARG A 372 -45.97 -27.13 8.71
C ARG A 372 -45.93 -26.71 10.18
N ASN A 373 -45.01 -25.82 10.57
CA ASN A 373 -44.67 -25.55 11.97
C ASN A 373 -45.06 -24.14 12.49
N GLY A 374 -45.71 -23.28 11.70
CA GLY A 374 -46.19 -21.97 12.15
C GLY A 374 -45.09 -20.90 12.40
N THR A 375 -43.90 -21.13 11.88
CA THR A 375 -42.68 -20.28 11.98
C THR A 375 -42.84 -18.89 11.36
N PHE A 376 -43.70 -18.73 10.35
CA PHE A 376 -43.96 -17.42 9.72
C PHE A 376 -44.74 -16.47 10.63
N SER A 377 -45.25 -16.93 11.78
CA SER A 377 -45.84 -16.05 12.80
C SER A 377 -44.91 -14.90 13.23
N ALA A 378 -43.59 -15.10 13.18
CA ALA A 378 -42.61 -14.04 13.42
C ALA A 378 -42.62 -12.92 12.38
N LEU A 379 -43.09 -13.20 11.16
CA LEU A 379 -43.23 -12.23 10.06
C LEU A 379 -44.59 -11.54 10.04
N ALA A 380 -45.57 -12.02 10.82
CA ALA A 380 -46.90 -11.43 10.92
C ALA A 380 -46.96 -9.93 11.28
N PRO A 381 -46.05 -9.35 12.11
CA PRO A 381 -46.08 -7.91 12.38
C PRO A 381 -45.57 -7.05 11.22
N ASN A 382 -44.98 -7.65 10.16
CA ASN A 382 -44.47 -6.91 9.03
C ASN A 382 -45.59 -6.55 8.04
N THR A 383 -45.67 -5.27 7.67
CA THR A 383 -46.66 -4.70 6.75
C THR A 383 -46.40 -5.03 5.29
N THR A 384 -45.19 -5.45 4.93
CA THR A 384 -44.78 -5.75 3.56
C THR A 384 -45.14 -7.18 3.12
N VAL A 385 -45.37 -8.09 4.07
CA VAL A 385 -45.83 -9.46 3.80
C VAL A 385 -47.19 -9.72 4.43
N ARG A 386 -47.83 -10.81 4.04
CA ARG A 386 -49.07 -11.28 4.65
C ARG A 386 -48.91 -12.70 5.13
N VAL A 387 -49.21 -12.91 6.41
CA VAL A 387 -49.19 -14.23 7.03
C VAL A 387 -50.62 -14.64 7.37
N THR A 388 -50.95 -15.91 7.15
CA THR A 388 -52.26 -16.45 7.55
C THR A 388 -52.42 -16.47 9.08
N PRO A 389 -53.65 -16.43 9.62
CA PRO A 389 -53.88 -16.38 11.07
C PRO A 389 -53.29 -17.56 11.86
N ASP A 390 -53.14 -18.71 11.22
CA ASP A 390 -52.50 -19.91 11.77
C ASP A 390 -50.95 -19.85 11.74
N GLY A 391 -50.38 -18.78 11.18
CA GLY A 391 -48.93 -18.59 11.04
C GLY A 391 -48.28 -19.55 10.04
N GLY A 392 -49.07 -20.35 9.31
CA GLY A 392 -48.57 -21.45 8.48
C GLY A 392 -48.25 -21.06 7.04
N THR A 393 -48.76 -19.94 6.53
CA THR A 393 -48.54 -19.50 5.16
C THR A 393 -48.08 -18.05 5.13
N VAL A 394 -47.01 -17.78 4.38
CA VAL A 394 -46.56 -16.42 4.04
C VAL A 394 -46.87 -16.13 2.58
N PHE A 395 -47.31 -14.91 2.30
CA PHE A 395 -47.60 -14.37 0.99
C PHE A 395 -46.86 -13.05 0.82
N THR A 396 -46.19 -12.92 -0.34
CA THR A 396 -45.38 -11.75 -0.66
C THR A 396 -45.47 -11.39 -2.15
N VAL A 397 -45.20 -10.12 -2.43
CA VAL A 397 -44.94 -9.59 -3.76
C VAL A 397 -43.58 -8.91 -3.72
N ASP A 398 -42.67 -9.35 -4.58
CA ASP A 398 -41.30 -8.86 -4.62
C ASP A 398 -40.99 -8.25 -6.00
N HIS A 399 -40.22 -7.17 -6.01
CA HIS A 399 -39.52 -6.65 -7.17
C HIS A 399 -38.24 -7.46 -7.38
N CYS A 400 -37.97 -7.84 -8.62
CA CYS A 400 -36.86 -8.71 -8.95
C CYS A 400 -35.99 -8.08 -10.03
N GLU A 401 -34.68 -8.11 -9.80
CA GLU A 401 -33.67 -7.79 -10.79
C GLU A 401 -32.84 -9.06 -11.04
N THR A 402 -32.70 -9.46 -12.30
CA THR A 402 -31.95 -10.66 -12.70
C THR A 402 -30.95 -10.30 -13.78
N ALA A 403 -29.69 -10.67 -13.58
CA ALA A 403 -28.60 -10.38 -14.52
C ALA A 403 -27.88 -11.66 -14.98
N VAL A 404 -27.52 -11.69 -16.26
CA VAL A 404 -26.79 -12.81 -16.89
C VAL A 404 -25.34 -12.42 -17.15
N TYR A 405 -24.43 -13.34 -16.81
CA TYR A 405 -22.99 -13.17 -16.96
C TYR A 405 -22.38 -14.32 -17.74
N ARG A 406 -21.39 -14.01 -18.56
CA ARG A 406 -20.40 -14.98 -19.02
C ARG A 406 -19.32 -15.10 -17.94
N VAL A 407 -19.08 -16.30 -17.46
CA VAL A 407 -18.25 -16.57 -16.29
C VAL A 407 -17.08 -17.47 -16.69
N THR A 408 -15.88 -17.09 -16.29
CA THR A 408 -14.71 -17.97 -16.25
C THR A 408 -14.52 -18.42 -14.82
N TYR A 409 -14.57 -19.73 -14.57
CA TYR A 409 -14.45 -20.30 -13.24
C TYR A 409 -13.32 -21.32 -13.16
N LEU A 410 -12.78 -21.44 -11.96
CA LEU A 410 -11.82 -22.46 -11.54
C LEU A 410 -12.58 -23.52 -10.74
N TYR A 411 -12.37 -24.78 -11.09
CA TYR A 411 -12.72 -25.91 -10.25
C TYR A 411 -11.47 -26.53 -9.64
N GLU A 412 -11.46 -26.72 -8.32
CA GLU A 412 -10.37 -27.36 -7.57
C GLU A 412 -10.95 -28.23 -6.45
N GLY A 413 -10.76 -29.55 -6.53
CA GLY A 413 -11.05 -30.46 -5.41
C GLY A 413 -12.48 -30.41 -4.87
N GLY A 414 -13.48 -30.15 -5.73
CA GLY A 414 -14.89 -30.02 -5.34
C GLY A 414 -15.38 -28.58 -5.15
N ARG A 415 -14.49 -27.59 -5.21
CA ARG A 415 -14.81 -26.18 -5.01
C ARG A 415 -14.80 -25.41 -6.32
N TYR A 416 -15.78 -24.52 -6.49
CA TYR A 416 -15.90 -23.62 -7.64
C TYR A 416 -15.54 -22.19 -7.21
N THR A 417 -14.69 -21.52 -7.98
CA THR A 417 -14.26 -20.14 -7.74
C THR A 417 -14.41 -19.32 -9.02
N VAL A 418 -15.09 -18.18 -8.94
CA VAL A 418 -15.23 -17.26 -10.07
C VAL A 418 -13.92 -16.50 -10.28
N LEU A 419 -13.29 -16.65 -11.44
CA LEU A 419 -12.08 -15.90 -11.83
C LEU A 419 -12.45 -14.60 -12.52
N ARG A 420 -13.50 -14.62 -13.35
CA ARG A 420 -13.99 -13.46 -14.10
C ARG A 420 -15.47 -13.62 -14.38
N ALA A 421 -16.25 -12.56 -14.16
CA ALA A 421 -17.63 -12.46 -14.60
C ALA A 421 -17.78 -11.22 -15.48
N THR A 422 -18.24 -11.38 -16.72
CA THR A 422 -18.51 -10.29 -17.65
C THR A 422 -19.99 -10.27 -18.00
N PRO A 423 -20.67 -9.12 -17.98
CA PRO A 423 -22.06 -9.00 -18.44
C PRO A 423 -22.26 -9.65 -19.81
N ALA A 424 -23.33 -10.43 -19.96
CA ALA A 424 -23.73 -10.97 -21.26
C ALA A 424 -24.35 -9.87 -22.14
N ASP A 425 -24.48 -10.09 -23.46
CA ASP A 425 -25.26 -9.19 -24.30
C ASP A 425 -26.77 -9.45 -24.16
N GLU A 426 -27.59 -8.55 -24.67
CA GLU A 426 -29.06 -8.65 -24.57
C GLU A 426 -29.61 -9.91 -25.25
N ALA A 427 -29.04 -10.30 -26.40
CA ALA A 427 -29.44 -11.50 -27.12
C ALA A 427 -29.16 -12.78 -26.31
N THR A 428 -27.97 -12.91 -25.74
CA THR A 428 -27.61 -14.01 -24.84
C THR A 428 -28.48 -14.00 -23.60
N THR A 429 -28.71 -12.83 -23.01
CA THR A 429 -29.57 -12.69 -21.81
C THR A 429 -30.97 -13.20 -22.09
N ARG A 430 -31.57 -12.77 -23.21
CA ARG A 430 -32.89 -13.24 -23.64
C ARG A 430 -32.92 -14.75 -23.89
N LEU A 431 -31.85 -15.33 -24.42
CA LEU A 431 -31.74 -16.78 -24.64
C LEU A 431 -31.66 -17.57 -23.32
N ILE A 432 -30.86 -17.09 -22.36
CA ILE A 432 -30.60 -17.82 -21.11
C ILE A 432 -31.79 -17.75 -20.15
N ILE A 433 -32.38 -16.58 -19.94
CA ILE A 433 -33.45 -16.42 -18.93
C ILE A 433 -34.84 -16.30 -19.54
N GLY A 434 -34.96 -15.98 -20.84
CA GLY A 434 -36.25 -15.82 -21.50
C GLY A 434 -37.20 -17.01 -21.35
N PRO A 435 -36.75 -18.27 -21.42
CA PRO A 435 -37.62 -19.41 -21.21
C PRO A 435 -38.20 -19.53 -19.80
N ALA A 436 -37.62 -18.88 -18.78
CA ALA A 436 -38.22 -18.86 -17.45
C ALA A 436 -39.49 -17.99 -17.37
N PHE A 437 -39.70 -17.09 -18.34
CA PHE A 437 -40.74 -16.07 -18.28
C PHE A 437 -41.91 -16.34 -19.23
N PRO A 438 -43.17 -16.18 -18.76
CA PRO A 438 -44.35 -16.25 -19.61
C PRO A 438 -44.32 -15.18 -20.71
N GLY A 439 -44.50 -15.61 -21.96
CA GLY A 439 -44.62 -14.72 -23.13
C GLY A 439 -43.30 -14.18 -23.70
N MET A 440 -42.14 -14.40 -23.05
CA MET A 440 -40.86 -13.89 -23.57
C MET A 440 -40.45 -14.70 -24.80
N VAL A 441 -40.83 -15.98 -24.74
CA VAL A 441 -41.09 -16.83 -25.89
C VAL A 441 -42.60 -16.79 -26.19
N PRO A 442 -43.01 -16.28 -27.35
CA PRO A 442 -44.40 -16.23 -27.81
C PRO A 442 -45.13 -17.56 -27.70
N ASN A 443 -46.32 -17.52 -27.11
CA ASN A 443 -47.16 -18.68 -26.82
C ASN A 443 -46.50 -19.73 -25.91
N TYR A 444 -45.56 -19.33 -25.05
CA TYR A 444 -44.94 -20.20 -24.05
C TYR A 444 -45.33 -19.75 -22.63
N PRO A 445 -45.80 -20.67 -21.77
CA PRO A 445 -46.27 -20.34 -20.42
C PRO A 445 -45.14 -20.06 -19.40
N GLY A 446 -43.87 -20.23 -19.79
CA GLY A 446 -42.70 -20.08 -18.92
C GLY A 446 -42.34 -21.41 -18.23
N PHE A 447 -41.05 -21.76 -18.24
CA PHE A 447 -40.53 -23.00 -17.69
C PHE A 447 -40.54 -23.00 -16.16
N GLY A 448 -40.89 -24.15 -15.58
CA GLY A 448 -40.48 -24.47 -14.21
C GLY A 448 -41.18 -23.68 -13.10
N ARG A 449 -42.34 -23.05 -13.37
CA ARG A 449 -43.15 -22.37 -12.35
C ARG A 449 -43.50 -23.30 -11.18
N ASP A 450 -43.94 -24.51 -11.49
CA ASP A 450 -44.26 -25.53 -10.46
C ASP A 450 -43.00 -26.04 -9.74
N ILE A 451 -41.86 -26.09 -10.44
CA ILE A 451 -40.57 -26.47 -9.86
C ILE A 451 -40.12 -25.41 -8.86
N LEU A 452 -40.18 -24.13 -9.25
CA LEU A 452 -39.86 -22.99 -8.39
C LEU A 452 -40.78 -22.96 -7.17
N ALA A 453 -42.08 -23.15 -7.36
CA ALA A 453 -43.05 -23.27 -6.28
C ALA A 453 -42.69 -24.37 -5.28
N ASN A 454 -42.38 -25.57 -5.77
CA ASN A 454 -41.98 -26.68 -4.91
C ASN A 454 -40.67 -26.40 -4.18
N MET A 455 -39.67 -25.80 -4.84
CA MET A 455 -38.41 -25.41 -4.20
C MET A 455 -38.61 -24.35 -3.11
N ILE A 456 -39.45 -23.35 -3.37
CA ILE A 456 -39.81 -22.32 -2.38
C ILE A 456 -40.48 -22.97 -1.18
N HIS A 457 -41.42 -23.90 -1.40
CA HIS A 457 -42.10 -24.63 -0.34
C HIS A 457 -41.13 -25.50 0.47
N ASP A 458 -40.28 -26.29 -0.20
CA ASP A 458 -39.33 -27.19 0.44
C ASP A 458 -38.25 -26.44 1.22
N GLU A 459 -37.74 -25.33 0.69
CA GLU A 459 -36.73 -24.52 1.37
C GLU A 459 -37.33 -23.78 2.57
N SER A 460 -38.56 -23.28 2.41
CA SER A 460 -39.33 -22.71 3.52
C SER A 460 -39.59 -23.73 4.62
N ALA A 461 -39.91 -24.97 4.27
CA ALA A 461 -40.21 -26.04 5.24
C ALA A 461 -39.00 -26.49 6.09
N LYS A 462 -37.77 -26.11 5.72
CA LYS A 462 -36.56 -26.44 6.50
C LYS A 462 -36.41 -25.59 7.76
N GLY A 463 -37.23 -24.55 7.95
CA GLY A 463 -37.43 -23.84 9.23
C GLY A 463 -36.21 -23.16 9.85
N GLY A 464 -35.08 -23.09 9.14
CA GLY A 464 -33.77 -22.77 9.74
C GLY A 464 -33.26 -21.34 9.55
N ALA A 465 -33.82 -20.54 8.63
CA ALA A 465 -33.14 -19.31 8.18
C ALA A 465 -34.02 -18.05 7.98
N VAL A 466 -35.34 -18.15 7.96
CA VAL A 466 -36.20 -17.01 7.59
C VAL A 466 -36.77 -16.32 8.83
N LEU A 467 -35.98 -15.45 9.44
CA LEU A 467 -36.40 -14.58 10.56
C LEU A 467 -36.78 -13.16 10.11
N SER A 468 -36.59 -12.84 8.83
CA SER A 468 -36.87 -11.53 8.24
C SER A 468 -37.42 -11.68 6.82
N VAL A 469 -38.08 -10.62 6.34
CA VAL A 469 -38.57 -10.54 4.96
C VAL A 469 -37.40 -10.54 3.97
N ASP A 470 -36.31 -9.83 4.28
CA ASP A 470 -35.11 -9.84 3.46
C ASP A 470 -34.48 -11.24 3.38
N GLY A 471 -34.50 -11.99 4.48
CA GLY A 471 -34.03 -13.38 4.49
C GLY A 471 -34.88 -14.31 3.62
N LEU A 472 -36.16 -13.99 3.41
CA LEU A 472 -37.03 -14.73 2.47
C LEU A 472 -36.60 -14.43 1.03
N ALA A 473 -36.42 -13.15 0.70
CA ALA A 473 -35.99 -12.68 -0.61
C ALA A 473 -34.60 -13.25 -0.99
N ASP A 474 -33.64 -13.19 -0.07
CA ASP A 474 -32.29 -13.75 -0.21
C ASP A 474 -32.30 -15.28 -0.43
N THR A 475 -33.31 -15.97 0.12
CA THR A 475 -33.47 -17.42 -0.05
C THR A 475 -34.07 -17.77 -1.42
N TRP A 476 -35.03 -16.96 -1.89
CA TRP A 476 -35.77 -17.24 -3.13
C TRP A 476 -35.05 -16.81 -4.40
N ALA A 477 -34.29 -15.72 -4.35
CA ALA A 477 -33.53 -15.22 -5.50
C ALA A 477 -32.61 -16.30 -6.13
N PRO A 478 -31.79 -17.04 -5.36
CA PRO A 478 -30.97 -18.13 -5.89
C PRO A 478 -31.78 -19.30 -6.47
N LEU A 479 -32.98 -19.56 -5.97
CA LEU A 479 -33.88 -20.60 -6.51
C LEU A 479 -34.38 -20.20 -7.90
N PHE A 480 -34.73 -18.93 -8.10
CA PHE A 480 -35.09 -18.42 -9.41
C PHE A 480 -33.90 -18.48 -10.38
N SER A 481 -32.71 -18.02 -9.97
CA SER A 481 -31.50 -18.13 -10.79
C SER A 481 -31.24 -19.57 -11.23
N LYS A 482 -31.49 -20.55 -10.35
CA LYS A 482 -31.38 -21.97 -10.66
C LYS A 482 -32.39 -22.41 -11.71
N VAL A 483 -33.68 -22.08 -11.56
CA VAL A 483 -34.72 -22.46 -12.53
C VAL A 483 -34.48 -21.81 -13.88
N ALA A 484 -34.11 -20.52 -13.88
CA ALA A 484 -33.81 -19.78 -15.10
C ALA A 484 -32.63 -20.39 -15.86
N LEU A 485 -31.52 -20.66 -15.17
CA LEU A 485 -30.35 -21.28 -15.79
C LEU A 485 -30.60 -22.73 -16.23
N SER A 486 -31.46 -23.47 -15.52
CA SER A 486 -31.89 -24.82 -15.91
C SER A 486 -32.68 -24.81 -17.22
N SER A 487 -33.49 -23.77 -17.44
CA SER A 487 -34.29 -23.61 -18.66
C SER A 487 -33.43 -23.43 -19.92
N ALA A 488 -32.18 -22.98 -19.76
CA ALA A 488 -31.24 -22.78 -20.86
C ALA A 488 -30.41 -24.03 -21.21
N VAL A 489 -30.53 -25.13 -20.45
CA VAL A 489 -29.66 -26.31 -20.63
C VAL A 489 -29.79 -26.92 -22.03
N GLY A 490 -30.99 -26.88 -22.60
CA GLY A 490 -31.26 -27.40 -23.95
C GLY A 490 -30.58 -26.65 -25.09
N ILE A 491 -30.10 -25.42 -24.86
CA ILE A 491 -29.47 -24.56 -25.89
C ILE A 491 -27.97 -24.33 -25.63
N VAL A 492 -27.44 -24.87 -24.53
CA VAL A 492 -25.99 -24.88 -24.26
C VAL A 492 -25.38 -26.21 -24.66
N LYS A 493 -24.15 -26.16 -25.17
CA LYS A 493 -23.33 -27.33 -25.49
C LYS A 493 -22.12 -27.36 -24.57
N GLU A 494 -21.61 -28.56 -24.34
CA GLU A 494 -20.38 -28.75 -23.59
C GLU A 494 -19.21 -28.09 -24.33
N ALA A 495 -18.34 -27.41 -23.60
CA ALA A 495 -17.20 -26.70 -24.14
C ALA A 495 -15.90 -27.24 -23.53
N PRO A 496 -14.80 -27.30 -24.31
CA PRO A 496 -13.52 -27.71 -23.78
C PRO A 496 -13.06 -26.77 -22.66
N THR A 497 -12.32 -27.32 -21.70
CA THR A 497 -11.62 -26.52 -20.71
C THR A 497 -10.63 -25.55 -21.37
N ASP A 498 -10.46 -24.37 -20.79
CA ASP A 498 -9.61 -23.34 -21.36
C ASP A 498 -8.14 -23.69 -21.13
N THR A 499 -7.51 -24.31 -22.14
CA THR A 499 -6.10 -24.71 -22.12
C THR A 499 -5.13 -23.56 -22.39
N GLY A 500 -5.62 -22.31 -22.34
CA GLY A 500 -4.84 -21.11 -22.58
C GLY A 500 -3.54 -21.06 -21.75
N PRO A 501 -2.48 -20.43 -22.28
CA PRO A 501 -1.20 -20.32 -21.58
C PRO A 501 -1.40 -19.65 -20.23
N LYS A 502 -0.92 -20.30 -19.17
CA LYS A 502 -0.93 -19.84 -17.77
C LYS A 502 -0.64 -18.33 -17.69
N PRO A 503 -1.62 -17.45 -17.40
CA PRO A 503 -1.26 -16.08 -17.07
C PRO A 503 -0.57 -16.14 -15.69
N LEU A 504 0.75 -16.08 -15.67
CA LEU A 504 1.52 -16.03 -14.41
C LEU A 504 1.17 -14.72 -13.70
N HIS A 505 0.40 -14.79 -12.62
CA HIS A 505 0.36 -13.70 -11.66
C HIS A 505 1.63 -13.80 -10.81
N ILE A 506 2.65 -13.01 -11.19
CA ILE A 506 3.87 -12.89 -10.42
C ILE A 506 3.54 -12.13 -9.13
N VAL A 507 3.67 -12.80 -8.00
CA VAL A 507 3.63 -12.16 -6.68
C VAL A 507 5.02 -12.14 -6.10
N SER A 508 5.44 -10.97 -5.65
CA SER A 508 6.73 -10.77 -5.03
C SER A 508 6.66 -11.19 -3.58
N ALA A 509 7.40 -12.25 -3.21
CA ALA A 509 7.54 -12.68 -1.81
C ALA A 509 8.81 -12.09 -1.21
N ILE A 510 8.64 -11.27 -0.17
CA ILE A 510 9.71 -10.47 0.43
C ILE A 510 9.84 -10.79 1.93
N PRO A 511 11.04 -11.05 2.46
CA PRO A 511 11.23 -11.36 3.88
C PRO A 511 10.72 -10.23 4.79
N LYS A 512 9.72 -10.52 5.64
CA LYS A 512 9.06 -9.53 6.52
C LYS A 512 10.05 -8.87 7.45
N ALA A 513 10.90 -9.67 8.10
CA ALA A 513 11.83 -9.19 9.10
C ALA A 513 12.83 -8.19 8.51
N ALA A 514 13.39 -8.49 7.34
CA ALA A 514 14.35 -7.61 6.69
C ALA A 514 13.70 -6.30 6.21
N LEU A 515 12.48 -6.36 5.65
CA LEU A 515 11.78 -5.16 5.18
C LEU A 515 11.34 -4.25 6.33
N LEU A 516 10.79 -4.82 7.41
CA LEU A 516 10.39 -4.04 8.59
C LEU A 516 11.60 -3.45 9.32
N LEU A 517 12.70 -4.19 9.39
CA LEU A 517 13.94 -3.69 9.98
C LEU A 517 14.53 -2.54 9.13
N LEU A 518 14.56 -2.68 7.80
CA LEU A 518 14.99 -1.62 6.90
C LEU A 518 14.15 -0.35 7.10
N TRP A 519 12.82 -0.48 7.11
CA TRP A 519 11.91 0.64 7.38
C TRP A 519 12.19 1.30 8.73
N ALA A 520 12.39 0.51 9.79
CA ALA A 520 12.69 1.04 11.12
C ALA A 520 14.04 1.78 11.17
N LEU A 521 15.05 1.27 10.47
CA LEU A 521 16.37 1.90 10.37
C LEU A 521 16.31 3.22 9.59
N ASP A 522 15.59 3.26 8.48
CA ASP A 522 15.40 4.47 7.67
C ASP A 522 14.65 5.55 8.45
N PHE A 523 13.62 5.15 9.20
CA PHE A 523 12.91 6.05 10.08
C PHE A 523 13.80 6.54 11.24
N LEU A 524 14.67 5.68 11.78
CA LEU A 524 15.65 6.07 12.80
C LEU A 524 16.65 7.10 12.26
N TYR A 525 17.06 7.02 11.00
CA TYR A 525 17.86 8.07 10.35
C TYR A 525 17.15 9.42 10.36
N VAL A 526 15.84 9.45 10.07
CA VAL A 526 15.04 10.68 10.14
C VAL A 526 15.04 11.25 11.55
N LEU A 527 14.80 10.42 12.57
CA LEU A 527 14.79 10.84 13.98
C LEU A 527 16.14 11.38 14.43
N ILE A 528 17.25 10.70 14.11
CA ILE A 528 18.61 11.14 14.44
C ILE A 528 18.91 12.47 13.74
N SER A 529 18.53 12.61 12.46
CA SER A 529 18.76 13.83 11.68
C SER A 529 18.03 15.03 12.29
N LEU A 530 16.77 14.86 12.70
CA LEU A 530 15.97 15.89 13.35
C LEU A 530 16.52 16.23 14.74
N ALA A 531 16.89 15.23 15.54
CA ALA A 531 17.45 15.44 16.88
C ALA A 531 18.78 16.19 16.82
N LEU A 532 19.69 15.81 15.91
CA LEU A 532 20.96 16.50 15.70
C LEU A 532 20.77 17.91 15.12
N GLY A 533 19.86 18.07 14.15
CA GLY A 533 19.52 19.38 13.59
C GLY A 533 18.98 20.34 14.65
N PHE A 534 18.06 19.87 15.49
CA PHE A 534 17.50 20.63 16.60
C PHE A 534 18.55 20.98 17.65
N ALA A 535 19.39 20.01 18.06
CA ALA A 535 20.48 20.25 19.01
C ALA A 535 21.51 21.26 18.48
N ALA A 536 21.90 21.14 17.20
CA ALA A 536 22.81 22.07 16.55
C ALA A 536 22.21 23.49 16.46
N ALA A 537 20.94 23.60 16.08
CA ALA A 537 20.23 24.88 16.03
C ALA A 537 20.13 25.52 17.42
N ARG A 538 19.75 24.74 18.44
CA ARG A 538 19.67 25.20 19.84
C ARG A 538 21.03 25.73 20.33
N ASN A 539 22.11 24.99 20.10
CA ASN A 539 23.46 25.39 20.52
C ASN A 539 23.97 26.64 19.78
N CYS A 540 23.55 26.82 18.52
CA CYS A 540 23.86 28.01 17.73
C CYS A 540 23.02 29.24 18.12
N LEU A 541 21.84 29.04 18.69
CA LEU A 541 20.97 30.12 19.18
C LEU A 541 21.34 30.53 20.61
N SER A 542 21.76 29.58 21.45
CA SER A 542 22.14 29.86 22.85
C SER A 542 23.49 30.56 22.99
N ASN A 543 24.47 30.25 22.14
CA ASN A 543 25.78 30.89 22.17
C ASN A 543 26.27 31.21 20.75
N ALA A 544 26.40 32.51 20.46
CA ALA A 544 26.87 33.00 19.16
C ALA A 544 28.30 32.55 18.83
N GLY A 545 29.14 32.29 19.85
CA GLY A 545 30.51 31.80 19.68
C GLY A 545 30.58 30.40 19.07
N THR A 546 29.57 29.56 19.28
CA THR A 546 29.51 28.19 18.73
C THR A 546 29.66 28.20 17.20
N ARG A 547 29.09 29.20 16.53
CA ARG A 547 29.11 29.33 15.06
C ARG A 547 30.51 29.63 14.52
N ASP A 548 31.25 30.51 15.21
CA ASP A 548 32.61 30.89 14.84
C ASP A 548 33.60 29.75 15.15
N VAL A 549 33.45 29.12 16.31
CA VAL A 549 34.25 27.95 16.70
C VAL A 549 34.04 26.79 15.72
N GLN A 550 32.80 26.52 15.29
CA GLN A 550 32.52 25.48 14.31
C GLN A 550 33.15 25.79 12.94
N ALA A 551 33.10 27.05 12.49
CA ALA A 551 33.75 27.46 11.23
C ALA A 551 35.27 27.23 11.29
N ARG A 552 35.87 27.40 12.47
CA ARG A 552 37.30 27.17 12.72
C ARG A 552 37.66 25.70 12.81
N MET A 553 36.76 24.84 13.29
CA MET A 553 36.94 23.38 13.24
C MET A 553 36.97 22.79 11.81
N GLY A 554 36.75 23.60 10.77
CA GLY A 554 36.95 23.18 9.38
C GLY A 554 38.44 23.16 8.97
N THR A 555 38.77 22.43 7.91
CA THR A 555 40.11 22.45 7.29
C THR A 555 40.50 23.86 6.87
N THR A 556 39.56 24.66 6.36
CA THR A 556 39.77 26.07 6.02
C THR A 556 40.15 26.91 7.25
N GLY A 557 39.53 26.65 8.40
CA GLY A 557 39.84 27.35 9.65
C GLY A 557 41.22 27.01 10.20
N ALA A 558 41.63 25.75 10.10
CA ALA A 558 42.98 25.31 10.47
C ALA A 558 44.06 25.87 9.51
N LEU A 559 43.80 25.87 8.20
CA LEU A 559 44.72 26.42 7.19
C LEU A 559 44.87 27.93 7.30
N ALA A 560 43.79 28.67 7.58
CA ALA A 560 43.84 30.13 7.75
C ALA A 560 44.80 30.58 8.86
N ARG A 561 45.06 29.73 9.86
CA ARG A 561 46.09 29.97 10.89
C ARG A 561 47.47 29.48 10.48
N GLY A 562 47.56 28.32 9.83
CA GLY A 562 48.83 27.71 9.41
C GLY A 562 49.63 28.56 8.42
N PHE A 563 48.97 29.32 7.55
CA PHE A 563 49.63 30.23 6.61
C PHE A 563 50.00 31.62 7.20
N GLY A 564 49.73 31.85 8.49
CA GLY A 564 50.08 33.10 9.18
C GLY A 564 51.43 33.11 9.90
N GLY A 565 52.19 32.00 9.91
CA GLY A 565 53.45 31.88 10.64
C GLY A 565 54.47 30.95 9.96
N ASN A 566 55.75 31.30 10.07
CA ASN A 566 56.91 30.67 9.42
C ASN A 566 56.91 29.13 9.48
N LEU A 567 56.82 28.47 8.32
CA LEU A 567 57.02 27.04 8.14
C LEU A 567 58.07 26.81 7.03
N GLY A 568 59.30 26.49 7.43
CA GLY A 568 60.44 26.35 6.51
C GLY A 568 61.37 25.17 6.80
N MET A 569 60.97 24.21 7.65
CA MET A 569 61.79 23.03 7.93
C MET A 569 61.12 21.74 7.44
N PRO A 570 61.87 20.84 6.78
CA PRO A 570 61.36 19.53 6.37
C PRO A 570 61.10 18.64 7.60
N VAL A 571 60.02 17.88 7.58
CA VAL A 571 59.62 16.98 8.68
C VAL A 571 59.28 15.60 8.13
N ALA A 572 59.66 14.55 8.87
CA ALA A 572 59.56 13.16 8.41
C ALA A 572 58.13 12.61 8.47
N ARG A 573 57.28 13.14 9.37
CA ARG A 573 55.86 12.80 9.50
C ARG A 573 55.03 14.05 9.71
N VAL A 574 53.79 14.04 9.24
CA VAL A 574 52.87 15.18 9.37
C VAL A 574 52.54 15.48 10.84
N GLU A 575 52.57 14.46 11.69
CA GLU A 575 52.37 14.60 13.13
C GLU A 575 53.50 15.39 13.82
N ASP A 576 54.69 15.42 13.23
CA ASP A 576 55.86 16.14 13.76
C ASP A 576 55.77 17.66 13.52
N LEU A 577 54.81 18.12 12.70
CA LEU A 577 54.46 19.54 12.53
C LEU A 577 53.66 20.10 13.71
N LEU A 578 53.20 19.25 14.63
CA LEU A 578 52.33 19.63 15.74
C LEU A 578 53.13 19.71 17.05
N PRO A 579 53.02 20.81 17.82
CA PRO A 579 53.71 20.94 19.10
C PRO A 579 53.22 19.88 20.10
N THR A 580 54.15 19.17 20.75
CA THR A 580 53.85 18.13 21.74
C THR A 580 53.75 18.72 23.15
N GLY A 581 52.61 18.52 23.82
CA GLY A 581 52.43 18.80 25.25
C GLY A 581 51.53 20.00 25.58
N GLU A 582 51.32 20.92 24.64
CA GLU A 582 50.38 22.04 24.80
C GLU A 582 48.95 21.60 24.46
N LYS A 583 47.97 22.20 25.15
CA LYS A 583 46.54 22.02 24.84
C LYS A 583 46.06 23.16 23.97
N VAL A 584 45.05 22.91 23.14
CA VAL A 584 44.48 23.91 22.21
C VAL A 584 43.11 24.35 22.71
N GLY A 585 43.03 25.59 23.19
CA GLY A 585 41.79 26.27 23.57
C GLY A 585 41.33 27.25 22.49
N VAL A 586 40.16 27.86 22.73
CA VAL A 586 39.68 29.02 21.97
C VAL A 586 39.47 30.21 22.91
N ALA A 587 39.99 31.38 22.56
CA ALA A 587 39.82 32.62 23.30
C ALA A 587 39.35 33.75 22.39
N ARG A 588 38.81 34.82 22.99
CA ARG A 588 38.44 36.03 22.25
C ARG A 588 39.69 36.79 21.81
N THR A 589 39.71 37.23 20.55
CA THR A 589 40.76 38.11 20.04
C THR A 589 40.48 39.56 20.44
N PRO A 590 41.50 40.44 20.47
CA PRO A 590 41.33 41.87 20.73
C PRO A 590 40.35 42.55 19.74
N GLU A 591 40.24 41.99 18.53
CA GLU A 591 39.36 42.46 17.46
C GLU A 591 37.91 41.96 17.58
N GLY A 592 37.58 41.23 18.65
CA GLY A 592 36.21 40.77 18.94
C GLY A 592 35.82 39.41 18.33
N GLY A 593 36.71 38.75 17.60
CA GLY A 593 36.51 37.39 17.08
C GLY A 593 36.94 36.29 18.05
N TRP A 594 36.88 35.02 17.64
CA TRP A 594 37.51 33.90 18.36
C TRP A 594 38.89 33.56 17.78
N GLY A 595 39.75 32.86 18.50
CA GLY A 595 41.08 32.49 18.03
C GLY A 595 41.63 31.30 18.81
N TYR A 596 42.50 30.51 18.19
CA TYR A 596 43.18 29.41 18.89
C TYR A 596 44.19 29.98 19.89
N GLU A 597 44.22 29.42 21.10
CA GLU A 597 45.18 29.73 22.15
C GLU A 597 45.89 28.44 22.59
N SER A 598 47.22 28.48 22.77
CA SER A 598 47.94 27.40 23.42
C SER A 598 47.83 27.56 24.93
N VAL A 599 47.33 26.52 25.60
CA VAL A 599 47.21 26.48 27.05
C VAL A 599 48.35 25.59 27.57
N PRO A 600 49.34 26.15 28.29
CA PRO A 600 50.42 25.36 28.84
C PRO A 600 49.88 24.36 29.87
N PRO A 601 50.45 23.16 29.97
CA PRO A 601 50.09 22.23 31.04
C PRO A 601 50.34 22.92 32.38
N GLN A 602 49.41 22.81 33.34
CA GLN A 602 49.61 23.31 34.69
C GLN A 602 50.83 22.62 35.30
N GLY A 603 51.99 23.28 35.21
CA GLY A 603 53.11 23.02 36.07
C GLY A 603 52.66 23.34 37.49
N ILE A 604 52.90 22.40 38.39
CA ILE A 604 52.90 22.64 39.83
C ILE A 604 53.79 23.87 40.06
N THR A 605 53.20 25.05 40.22
CA THR A 605 53.91 26.17 40.82
C THR A 605 54.11 25.77 42.27
N GLY A 606 55.21 25.05 42.51
CA GLY A 606 55.73 24.78 43.83
C GLY A 606 55.87 26.09 44.55
N VAL A 607 55.18 26.18 45.68
CA VAL A 607 55.40 27.16 46.72
C VAL A 607 56.80 26.88 47.27
N ASP A 608 57.83 27.49 46.69
CA ASP A 608 59.09 27.75 47.37
C ASP A 608 59.13 29.24 47.72
N GLY A 609 58.37 29.55 48.78
CA GLY A 609 58.52 30.76 49.57
C GLY A 609 59.22 30.42 50.88
N ARG A 610 60.54 30.17 50.84
CA ARG A 610 61.42 30.22 52.03
C ARG A 610 62.69 31.01 51.70
N MET A 611 62.76 32.18 52.31
CA MET A 611 63.92 32.98 52.74
C MET A 611 65.03 33.29 51.72
N ALA A 612 65.08 34.56 51.30
CA ALA A 612 66.13 35.50 51.71
C ALA A 612 65.55 36.92 51.75
#